data_AF-A0A4U9I3L2-F1
#
_entry.id   AF-A0A4U9I3L2-F1
#
_cell.length_a   1.000
_cell.length_b   1.000
_cell.length_c   1.000
_cell.angle_alpha   90.00
_cell.angle_beta   90.00
_cell.angle_gamma   90.00
#
_symmetry.space_group_name_H-M   'P 1'
#
loop_
_entity.id
_entity.type
_entity.pdbx_description
1 polymer ?
#
loop_
_entity_poly.entity_id
_entity_poly.type
_entity_poly.pdbx_seq_one_letter_code
_entity_poly.pdbx_strand_id
1 'polypeptide(L)'
;MRFRQVLPLAGALFALYIIWGSTYFVIRIGVESWPPLMMAGVRFLSAGVLLLAFLFLRGHRLPPLRPLLNAALIGILLLAVGNGFVTVAEHQNVPSGIAAVVVATVPLFTLCFSRLFGIKTRKLEWLGIAIGMAGIILLNSGGNLSGNPWGALLILMGSMSWAFGSVYGSRIELPSGMMAGAIEMVTAGIVLLAASMLSGEKLTALPDTSGFLAVGYLIIFGSVIAI
;
A
#
# COMPACT_ATOMS: atom_id res chain seq x y z
N MET A 1 27.66 11.27 -7.02
CA MET A 1 27.03 10.23 -6.17
C MET A 1 27.98 9.05 -6.12
N ARG A 2 28.40 8.60 -4.92
CA ARG A 2 29.48 7.59 -4.78
C ARG A 2 28.94 6.21 -5.15
N PHE A 3 29.64 5.47 -6.02
CA PHE A 3 29.29 4.15 -6.55
C PHE A 3 28.80 3.13 -5.49
N ARG A 4 29.28 3.26 -4.24
CA ARG A 4 28.86 2.47 -3.06
C ARG A 4 27.37 2.58 -2.70
N GLN A 5 26.67 3.63 -3.14
CA GLN A 5 25.22 3.80 -2.89
C GLN A 5 24.35 3.25 -4.02
N VAL A 6 24.91 2.97 -5.19
CA VAL A 6 24.13 2.52 -6.36
C VAL A 6 23.67 1.07 -6.19
N LEU A 7 24.53 0.20 -5.65
CA LEU A 7 24.20 -1.21 -5.47
C LEU A 7 23.07 -1.44 -4.43
N PRO A 8 23.09 -0.81 -3.23
CA PRO A 8 21.98 -0.90 -2.30
C PRO A 8 20.68 -0.31 -2.87
N LEU A 9 20.77 0.81 -3.59
CA LEU A 9 19.60 1.44 -4.21
C LEU A 9 18.98 0.54 -5.29
N ALA A 10 19.81 -0.05 -6.16
CA ALA A 10 19.36 -0.98 -7.18
C ALA A 10 18.72 -2.23 -6.55
N GLY A 11 19.33 -2.77 -5.49
CA GLY A 11 18.76 -3.89 -4.72
C GLY A 11 17.41 -3.55 -4.08
N ALA A 12 17.29 -2.37 -3.48
CA ALA A 12 16.04 -1.91 -2.88
C ALA A 12 14.93 -1.71 -3.95
N LEU A 13 15.25 -1.10 -5.09
CA LEU A 13 14.30 -0.93 -6.19
C LEU A 13 13.88 -2.27 -6.80
N PHE A 14 14.82 -3.20 -6.97
CA PHE A 14 14.52 -4.54 -7.47
C PHE A 14 13.61 -5.31 -6.50
N ALA A 15 13.90 -5.26 -5.20
CA ALA A 15 13.07 -5.86 -4.18
C ALA A 15 11.67 -5.23 -4.18
N LEU A 16 11.56 -3.90 -4.25
CA LEU A 16 10.27 -3.22 -4.34
C LEU A 16 9.48 -3.66 -5.57
N TYR A 17 10.10 -3.74 -6.75
CA TYR A 17 9.40 -4.14 -7.97
C TYR A 17 8.88 -5.57 -7.91
N ILE A 18 9.68 -6.51 -7.40
CA ILE A 18 9.25 -7.90 -7.28
C ILE A 18 8.20 -8.05 -6.19
N ILE A 19 8.45 -7.51 -4.99
CA ILE A 19 7.60 -7.73 -3.82
C ILE A 19 6.28 -6.97 -3.96
N TRP A 20 6.30 -5.69 -4.36
CA TRP A 20 5.05 -4.94 -4.54
C TRP A 20 4.30 -5.40 -5.79
N GLY A 21 5.01 -5.81 -6.85
CA GLY A 21 4.37 -6.41 -8.03
C GLY A 21 3.65 -7.71 -7.69
N SER A 22 4.30 -8.63 -6.96
CA SER A 22 3.70 -9.88 -6.52
C SER A 22 2.61 -9.68 -5.47
N THR A 23 2.65 -8.59 -4.70
CA THR A 23 1.65 -8.28 -3.66
C THR A 23 0.23 -8.26 -4.22
N TYR A 24 -0.02 -7.64 -5.38
CA TYR A 24 -1.37 -7.64 -6.00
C TYR A 24 -1.83 -9.06 -6.34
N PHE A 25 -0.94 -9.87 -6.93
CA PHE A 25 -1.27 -11.26 -7.24
C PHE A 25 -1.58 -12.08 -5.97
N VAL A 26 -0.81 -11.89 -4.89
CA VAL A 26 -1.01 -12.61 -3.63
C VAL A 26 -2.24 -12.10 -2.87
N ILE A 27 -2.57 -10.80 -2.97
CA ILE A 27 -3.83 -10.26 -2.46
C ILE A 27 -5.00 -10.99 -3.11
N ARG A 28 -4.99 -11.14 -4.43
CA ARG A 28 -6.04 -11.87 -5.15
C ARG A 28 -6.23 -13.30 -4.65
N ILE A 29 -5.14 -14.03 -4.43
CA ILE A 29 -5.20 -15.39 -3.84
C ILE A 29 -5.80 -15.33 -2.43
N GLY A 30 -5.36 -14.38 -1.60
CA GLY A 30 -5.82 -14.28 -0.21
C GLY A 30 -7.31 -13.95 -0.09
N VAL A 31 -7.82 -13.03 -0.91
CA VAL A 31 -9.24 -12.62 -0.88
C VAL A 31 -10.20 -13.68 -1.44
N GLU A 32 -9.70 -14.74 -2.08
CA GLU A 32 -10.55 -15.89 -2.44
C GLU A 32 -11.00 -16.70 -1.21
N SER A 33 -10.22 -16.65 -0.12
CA SER A 33 -10.47 -17.40 1.11
C SER A 33 -10.76 -16.52 2.33
N TRP A 34 -10.42 -15.22 2.28
CA TRP A 34 -10.62 -14.28 3.37
C TRP A 34 -11.54 -13.12 2.97
N PRO A 35 -12.40 -12.65 3.89
CA PRO A 35 -13.01 -11.33 3.77
C PRO A 35 -11.94 -10.24 3.60
N PRO A 36 -12.09 -9.30 2.64
CA PRO A 36 -11.00 -8.43 2.21
C PRO A 36 -10.51 -7.47 3.30
N LEU A 37 -11.41 -6.82 4.05
CA LEU A 37 -10.99 -5.88 5.09
C LEU A 37 -10.36 -6.62 6.27
N MET A 38 -10.90 -7.79 6.62
CA MET A 38 -10.33 -8.64 7.66
C MET A 38 -8.92 -9.12 7.29
N MET A 39 -8.72 -9.58 6.06
CA MET A 39 -7.41 -10.04 5.56
C MET A 39 -6.38 -8.91 5.64
N ALA A 40 -6.72 -7.73 5.11
CA ALA A 40 -5.83 -6.58 5.14
C ALA A 40 -5.56 -6.12 6.58
N GLY A 41 -6.59 -6.15 7.44
CA GLY A 41 -6.49 -5.83 8.86
C GLY A 41 -5.54 -6.76 9.61
N VAL A 42 -5.71 -8.09 9.46
CA VAL A 42 -4.83 -9.10 10.05
C VAL A 42 -3.39 -8.93 9.54
N ARG A 43 -3.21 -8.72 8.24
CA ARG A 43 -1.90 -8.50 7.62
C ARG A 43 -1.18 -7.32 8.26
N PHE A 44 -1.78 -6.13 8.22
CA PHE A 44 -1.11 -4.91 8.69
C PHE A 44 -0.96 -4.88 10.20
N LEU A 45 -1.95 -5.36 10.97
CA LEU A 45 -1.82 -5.43 12.42
C LEU A 45 -0.69 -6.37 12.83
N SER A 46 -0.61 -7.56 12.22
CA SER A 46 0.45 -8.53 12.52
C SER A 46 1.83 -7.98 12.16
N ALA A 47 1.99 -7.41 10.96
CA ALA A 47 3.25 -6.82 10.53
C ALA A 47 3.67 -5.64 11.43
N GLY A 48 2.73 -4.76 11.77
CA GLY A 48 2.98 -3.61 12.64
C GLY A 48 3.36 -4.03 14.06
N VAL A 49 2.68 -5.02 14.64
CA VAL A 49 3.02 -5.56 15.96
C VAL A 49 4.38 -6.24 15.95
N LEU A 50 4.71 -7.03 14.92
CA LEU A 50 6.02 -7.65 14.78
C LEU A 50 7.13 -6.59 14.72
N LEU A 51 6.92 -5.53 13.93
CA LEU A 51 7.89 -4.45 13.78
C LEU A 51 8.03 -3.61 15.06
N LEU A 52 6.93 -3.28 15.74
CA LEU A 52 6.97 -2.61 17.05
C LEU A 52 7.68 -3.46 18.10
N ALA A 53 7.38 -4.75 18.17
CA ALA A 53 8.03 -5.67 19.11
C ALA A 53 9.55 -5.71 18.85
N PHE A 54 9.96 -5.83 17.59
CA PHE A 54 11.37 -5.76 17.21
C PHE A 54 12.04 -4.44 17.64
N LEU A 55 11.37 -3.31 17.43
CA LEU A 55 11.89 -1.98 17.81
C LEU A 55 12.03 -1.82 19.32
N PHE A 56 11.05 -2.30 20.11
CA PHE A 56 11.12 -2.29 21.57
C PHE A 56 12.22 -3.21 22.10
N LEU A 57 12.41 -4.39 21.51
CA LEU A 57 13.53 -5.27 21.84
C LEU A 57 14.90 -4.64 21.52
N ARG A 58 14.95 -3.73 20.54
CA ARG A 58 16.13 -2.91 20.22
C ARG A 58 16.29 -1.67 21.10
N GLY A 59 15.40 -1.47 22.08
CA GLY A 59 15.46 -0.33 23.02
C GLY A 59 14.89 0.99 22.48
N HIS A 60 14.19 0.97 21.35
CA HIS A 60 13.50 2.16 20.86
C HIS A 60 12.32 2.50 21.77
N ARG A 61 12.02 3.79 21.91
CA ARG A 61 10.86 4.28 22.66
C ARG A 61 9.79 4.77 21.71
N LEU A 62 8.54 4.75 22.16
CA LEU A 62 7.46 5.37 21.41
C LEU A 62 7.74 6.86 21.20
N PRO A 63 7.44 7.38 20.00
CA PRO A 63 7.61 8.80 19.72
C PRO A 63 6.62 9.65 20.52
N PRO A 64 6.83 10.97 20.58
CA PRO A 64 5.86 11.89 21.18
C PRO A 64 4.49 11.78 20.50
N LEU A 65 3.43 12.22 21.20
CA LEU A 65 2.04 12.08 20.74
C LEU A 65 1.80 12.68 19.36
N ARG A 66 2.42 13.82 19.04
CA ARG A 66 2.23 14.51 17.75
C ARG A 66 2.75 13.67 16.56
N PRO A 67 4.04 13.28 16.49
CA PRO A 67 4.53 12.37 15.44
C PRO A 67 3.78 11.02 15.42
N LEU A 68 3.36 10.51 16.58
CA LEU A 68 2.57 9.29 16.66
C LEU A 68 1.22 9.43 15.95
N LEU A 69 0.46 10.50 16.23
CA LEU A 69 -0.81 10.78 15.56
C LEU A 69 -0.65 11.08 14.08
N ASN A 70 0.46 11.73 13.69
CA ASN A 70 0.79 11.99 12.29
C ASN A 70 1.03 10.66 11.55
N ALA A 71 1.85 9.76 12.09
CA ALA A 71 2.07 8.43 11.50
C ALA A 71 0.78 7.61 11.45
N ALA A 72 -0.06 7.69 12.50
CA ALA A 72 -1.37 7.05 12.49
C ALA A 72 -2.25 7.55 11.32
N LEU A 73 -2.31 8.87 11.11
CA LEU A 73 -3.03 9.47 9.98
C LEU A 73 -2.47 9.02 8.63
N ILE A 74 -1.14 9.00 8.47
CA ILE A 74 -0.51 8.51 7.24
C ILE A 74 -0.83 7.03 6.99
N GLY A 75 -0.81 6.20 8.03
CA GLY A 75 -1.17 4.78 7.94
C GLY A 75 -2.61 4.57 7.50
N ILE A 76 -3.54 5.41 7.97
CA ILE A 76 -4.92 5.38 7.51
C ILE A 76 -5.01 5.72 6.01
N LEU A 77 -4.34 6.77 5.55
CA LEU A 77 -4.40 7.21 4.16
C LEU A 77 -3.75 6.20 3.20
N LEU A 78 -2.53 5.74 3.51
CA LEU A 78 -1.77 4.85 2.64
C LEU A 78 -2.28 3.41 2.74
N LEU A 79 -2.30 2.85 3.95
CA LEU A 79 -2.51 1.41 4.11
C LEU A 79 -3.98 1.05 4.28
N ALA A 80 -4.74 1.78 5.11
CA ALA A 80 -6.16 1.47 5.32
C ALA A 80 -7.01 1.85 4.10
N VAL A 81 -6.91 3.08 3.62
CA VAL A 81 -7.68 3.54 2.45
C VAL A 81 -7.00 3.08 1.17
N GLY A 82 -5.72 3.41 0.97
CA GLY A 82 -5.00 3.07 -0.26
C GLY A 82 -4.97 1.56 -0.53
N ASN A 83 -4.36 0.76 0.35
CA ASN A 83 -4.26 -0.69 0.15
C ASN A 83 -5.58 -1.43 0.45
N GLY A 84 -6.38 -0.97 1.41
CA GLY A 84 -7.67 -1.58 1.70
C GLY A 84 -8.64 -1.51 0.52
N PHE A 85 -8.71 -0.38 -0.20
CA PHE A 85 -9.57 -0.26 -1.38
C PHE A 85 -9.11 -1.14 -2.54
N VAL A 86 -7.80 -1.32 -2.72
CA VAL A 86 -7.26 -2.31 -3.67
C VAL A 86 -7.74 -3.71 -3.30
N THR A 87 -7.60 -4.09 -2.03
CA THR A 87 -7.99 -5.42 -1.53
C THR A 87 -9.50 -5.68 -1.73
N VAL A 88 -10.34 -4.68 -1.44
CA VAL A 88 -11.78 -4.77 -1.69
C VAL A 88 -12.10 -4.86 -3.19
N ALA A 89 -11.41 -4.09 -4.02
CA ALA A 89 -11.63 -4.12 -5.46
C ALA A 89 -11.23 -5.47 -6.09
N GLU A 90 -10.12 -6.06 -5.66
CA GLU A 90 -9.71 -7.40 -6.12
C GLU A 90 -10.67 -8.50 -5.66
N HIS A 91 -11.24 -8.37 -4.46
CA HIS A 91 -12.34 -9.24 -4.01
C HIS A 91 -13.61 -9.07 -4.86
N GLN A 92 -13.87 -7.86 -5.38
CA GLN A 92 -14.94 -7.59 -6.36
C GLN A 92 -14.60 -8.04 -7.80
N ASN A 93 -13.67 -8.99 -7.94
CA ASN A 93 -13.22 -9.57 -9.21
C ASN A 93 -12.57 -8.59 -10.18
N VAL A 94 -11.96 -7.51 -9.68
CA VAL A 94 -11.01 -6.75 -10.49
C VAL A 94 -9.74 -7.58 -10.65
N PRO A 95 -9.30 -7.88 -11.89
CA PRO A 95 -8.03 -8.57 -12.11
C PRO A 95 -6.86 -7.78 -11.54
N SER A 96 -5.91 -8.45 -10.87
CA SER A 96 -4.73 -7.81 -10.26
C SER A 96 -3.89 -7.02 -11.27
N GLY A 97 -3.88 -7.43 -12.55
CA GLY A 97 -3.24 -6.67 -13.62
C GLY A 97 -3.91 -5.32 -13.88
N ILE A 98 -5.25 -5.26 -13.84
CA ILE A 98 -5.99 -3.99 -13.94
C ILE A 98 -5.75 -3.16 -12.68
N ALA A 99 -5.73 -3.79 -11.50
CA ALA A 99 -5.44 -3.08 -10.25
C ALA A 99 -4.06 -2.41 -10.29
N ALA A 100 -3.02 -3.14 -10.70
CA ALA A 100 -1.67 -2.60 -10.85
C ALA A 100 -1.61 -1.43 -11.85
N VAL A 101 -2.33 -1.54 -12.97
CA VAL A 101 -2.44 -0.47 -14.00
C VAL A 101 -3.08 0.79 -13.42
N VAL A 102 -4.18 0.66 -12.67
CA VAL A 102 -4.86 1.81 -12.07
C VAL A 102 -4.01 2.42 -10.96
N VAL A 103 -3.35 1.61 -10.11
CA VAL A 103 -2.43 2.11 -9.08
C VAL A 103 -1.20 2.81 -9.69
N ALA A 104 -0.80 2.46 -10.90
CA ALA A 104 0.28 3.16 -11.59
C ALA A 104 -0.06 4.63 -11.94
N THR A 105 -1.28 5.10 -11.65
CA THR A 105 -1.65 6.53 -11.65
C THR A 105 -1.22 7.29 -10.39
N VAL A 106 -0.76 6.62 -9.32
CA VAL A 106 -0.28 7.25 -8.08
C VAL A 106 0.77 8.34 -8.34
N PRO A 107 1.81 8.16 -9.20
CA PRO A 107 2.76 9.21 -9.52
C PRO A 107 2.11 10.46 -10.11
N LEU A 108 1.06 10.31 -10.94
CA LEU A 108 0.33 11.43 -11.54
C LEU A 108 -0.36 12.24 -10.44
N PHE A 109 -1.11 11.57 -9.56
CA PHE A 109 -1.73 12.24 -8.42
C PHE A 109 -0.70 12.86 -7.48
N THR A 110 0.44 12.21 -7.28
CA THR A 110 1.53 12.71 -6.44
C THR A 110 2.08 14.02 -7.01
N LEU A 111 2.27 14.12 -8.34
CA LEU A 111 2.70 15.37 -9.00
C LEU A 111 1.64 16.47 -8.87
N CYS A 112 0.36 16.13 -9.06
CA CYS A 112 -0.75 17.07 -8.89
C CYS A 112 -0.81 17.62 -7.46
N PHE A 113 -0.79 16.75 -6.44
CA PHE A 113 -0.78 17.18 -5.05
C PHE A 113 0.50 17.96 -4.71
N SER A 114 1.66 17.52 -5.19
CA SER A 114 2.92 18.26 -5.00
C SER A 114 2.79 19.71 -5.47
N ARG A 115 2.21 19.93 -6.65
CA ARG A 115 1.94 21.28 -7.17
C ARG A 115 0.94 22.05 -6.31
N LEU A 116 -0.14 21.41 -5.85
CA LEU A 116 -1.13 22.03 -4.96
C LEU A 116 -0.53 22.44 -3.61
N PHE A 117 0.41 21.66 -3.08
CA PHE A 117 1.15 21.96 -1.85
C PHE A 117 2.33 22.93 -2.06
N GLY A 118 2.48 23.51 -3.26
CA GLY A 118 3.52 24.49 -3.59
C GLY A 118 4.92 23.90 -3.78
N ILE A 119 5.05 22.58 -3.93
CA ILE A 119 6.31 21.92 -4.27
C ILE A 119 6.60 22.17 -5.75
N LYS A 120 7.80 22.66 -6.06
CA LYS A 120 8.21 22.97 -7.44
C LYS A 120 8.31 21.69 -8.26
N THR A 121 7.44 21.55 -9.26
CA THR A 121 7.47 20.45 -10.23
C THR A 121 8.19 20.88 -11.51
N ARG A 122 8.98 19.99 -12.11
CA ARG A 122 9.70 20.23 -13.37
C ARG A 122 8.92 19.69 -14.56
N LYS A 123 9.04 20.33 -15.74
CA LYS A 123 8.42 19.84 -16.99
C LYS A 123 8.86 18.41 -17.34
N LEU A 124 10.09 18.04 -16.98
CA LEU A 124 10.64 16.70 -17.22
C LEU A 124 9.91 15.62 -16.41
N GLU A 125 9.43 15.95 -15.19
CA GLU A 125 8.65 15.02 -14.35
C GLU A 125 7.31 14.70 -15.02
N TRP A 126 6.62 15.73 -15.52
CA TRP A 126 5.38 15.58 -16.28
C TRP A 126 5.57 14.75 -17.56
N LEU A 127 6.68 14.95 -18.27
CA LEU A 127 7.00 14.16 -19.45
C LEU A 127 7.26 12.69 -19.10
N GLY A 128 8.01 12.42 -18.01
CA GLY A 128 8.26 11.06 -17.52
C GLY A 128 6.96 10.34 -17.16
N ILE A 129 6.02 11.02 -16.49
CA ILE A 129 4.69 10.47 -16.22
C ILE A 129 3.91 10.21 -17.50
N ALA A 130 3.89 11.14 -18.45
CA ALA A 130 3.20 10.95 -19.71
C ALA A 130 3.72 9.72 -20.48
N ILE A 131 5.04 9.53 -20.52
CA ILE A 131 5.67 8.35 -21.12
C ILE A 131 5.30 7.07 -20.36
N GLY A 132 5.35 7.09 -19.02
CA GLY A 132 4.96 5.95 -18.19
C GLY A 132 3.50 5.54 -18.40
N MET A 133 2.59 6.53 -18.42
CA MET A 133 1.16 6.34 -18.70
C MET A 133 0.93 5.76 -20.10
N ALA A 134 1.65 6.23 -21.12
CA ALA A 134 1.58 5.66 -22.47
C ALA A 134 2.04 4.20 -22.48
N GLY A 135 3.11 3.85 -21.76
CA GLY A 135 3.56 2.47 -21.60
C GLY A 135 2.51 1.57 -20.94
N ILE A 136 1.83 2.06 -19.91
CA ILE A 136 0.75 1.35 -19.22
C ILE A 136 -0.45 1.10 -20.16
N ILE A 137 -0.85 2.11 -20.94
CA ILE A 137 -1.93 1.98 -21.93
C ILE A 137 -1.55 0.95 -23.00
N LEU A 138 -0.32 1.00 -23.51
CA LEU A 138 0.18 0.04 -24.50
C LEU A 138 0.18 -1.39 -23.97
N LEU A 139 0.66 -1.60 -22.73
CA LEU A 139 0.66 -2.90 -22.06
C LEU A 139 -0.75 -3.48 -21.90
N ASN A 140 -1.77 -2.63 -21.74
CA ASN A 140 -3.15 -3.06 -21.50
C ASN A 140 -4.03 -3.07 -22.76
N SER A 141 -3.56 -2.54 -23.89
CA SER A 141 -4.34 -2.39 -25.14
C SER A 141 -4.83 -3.71 -25.77
N GLY A 142 -4.24 -4.85 -25.39
CA GLY A 142 -4.68 -6.19 -25.80
C GLY A 142 -5.60 -6.91 -24.80
N GLY A 143 -5.86 -6.31 -23.64
CA GLY A 143 -6.73 -6.89 -22.61
C GLY A 143 -8.18 -6.44 -22.77
N ASN A 144 -9.14 -7.34 -22.54
CA ASN A 144 -10.52 -6.91 -22.33
C ASN A 144 -10.57 -6.09 -21.04
N LEU A 145 -10.72 -4.77 -21.14
CA LEU A 145 -11.11 -3.90 -20.01
C LEU A 145 -12.57 -4.15 -19.57
N SER A 146 -13.04 -5.40 -19.63
CA SER A 146 -14.29 -5.83 -19.00
C SER A 146 -14.07 -5.96 -17.49
N GLY A 147 -13.84 -4.83 -16.84
CA GLY A 147 -13.67 -4.73 -15.39
C GLY A 147 -14.90 -4.14 -14.72
N ASN A 148 -15.12 -4.47 -13.46
CA ASN A 148 -16.12 -3.83 -12.61
C ASN A 148 -15.79 -2.32 -12.47
N PRO A 149 -16.59 -1.39 -13.02
CA PRO A 149 -16.30 0.05 -12.97
C PRO A 149 -16.21 0.58 -11.53
N TRP A 150 -16.96 -0.04 -10.61
CA TRP A 150 -16.95 0.30 -9.20
C TRP A 150 -15.62 -0.05 -8.54
N GLY A 151 -15.07 -1.22 -8.87
CA GLY A 151 -13.75 -1.64 -8.40
C GLY A 151 -12.64 -0.73 -8.91
N ALA A 152 -12.69 -0.31 -10.18
CA ALA A 152 -11.74 0.66 -10.72
C ALA A 152 -11.81 2.02 -10.00
N LEU A 153 -13.02 2.50 -9.67
CA LEU A 153 -13.21 3.72 -8.90
C LEU A 153 -12.64 3.61 -7.48
N LEU A 154 -12.83 2.47 -6.80
CA LEU A 154 -12.23 2.20 -5.49
C LEU A 154 -10.70 2.29 -5.56
N ILE A 155 -10.08 1.68 -6.56
CA ILE A 155 -8.61 1.71 -6.73
C ILE A 155 -8.13 3.12 -7.05
N LEU A 156 -8.86 3.90 -7.85
CA LEU A 156 -8.55 5.31 -8.09
C LEU A 156 -8.62 6.14 -6.80
N MET A 157 -9.67 5.97 -6.00
CA MET A 157 -9.77 6.64 -4.70
C MET A 157 -8.63 6.23 -3.75
N GLY A 158 -8.28 4.94 -3.73
CA GLY A 158 -7.13 4.44 -2.97
C GLY A 158 -5.82 5.05 -3.45
N SER A 159 -5.62 5.15 -4.77
CA SER A 159 -4.45 5.75 -5.39
C SER A 159 -4.33 7.25 -5.08
N MET A 160 -5.45 7.98 -5.10
CA MET A 160 -5.49 9.38 -4.69
C MET A 160 -5.17 9.55 -3.21
N SER A 161 -5.73 8.70 -2.34
CA SER A 161 -5.47 8.73 -0.90
C SER A 161 -4.00 8.44 -0.60
N TRP A 162 -3.42 7.43 -1.25
CA TRP A 162 -2.00 7.10 -1.15
C TRP A 162 -1.10 8.25 -1.57
N ALA A 163 -1.38 8.84 -2.75
CA ALA A 163 -0.63 9.96 -3.28
C ALA A 163 -0.72 11.19 -2.37
N PHE A 164 -1.92 11.51 -1.89
CA PHE A 164 -2.13 12.60 -0.94
C PHE A 164 -1.37 12.37 0.37
N GLY A 165 -1.52 11.20 0.98
CA GLY A 165 -0.82 10.85 2.22
C GLY A 165 0.70 10.86 2.07
N SER A 166 1.23 10.43 0.92
CA SER A 166 2.67 10.49 0.64
C SER A 166 3.19 11.93 0.56
N VAL A 167 2.46 12.81 -0.15
CA VAL A 167 2.84 14.23 -0.24
C VAL A 167 2.66 14.92 1.11
N TYR A 168 1.55 14.70 1.80
CA TYR A 168 1.27 15.29 3.10
C TYR A 168 2.24 14.81 4.18
N GLY A 169 2.58 13.52 4.18
CA GLY A 169 3.57 12.90 5.07
C GLY A 169 4.95 13.55 4.95
N SER A 170 5.35 13.99 3.75
CA SER A 170 6.60 14.72 3.54
C SER A 170 6.63 16.13 4.17
N ARG A 171 5.48 16.63 4.64
CA ARG A 171 5.30 17.99 5.17
C ARG A 171 5.07 18.04 6.68
N ILE A 172 4.83 16.90 7.30
CA ILE A 172 4.55 16.79 8.73
C ILE A 172 5.69 16.05 9.42
N GLU A 173 5.82 16.27 10.72
CA GLU A 173 6.80 15.55 11.52
C GLU A 173 6.34 14.10 11.71
N LEU A 174 7.17 13.15 11.27
CA LEU A 174 6.94 11.72 11.42
C LEU A 174 8.03 11.09 12.31
N PRO A 175 7.75 9.95 12.96
CA PRO A 175 8.75 9.17 13.67
C PRO A 175 9.90 8.77 12.74
N SER A 176 11.11 8.63 13.28
CA SER A 176 12.27 8.26 12.47
C SER A 176 12.30 6.78 12.10
N GLY A 177 12.66 6.49 10.85
CA GLY A 177 12.94 5.13 10.37
C GLY A 177 11.74 4.18 10.46
N MET A 178 12.00 2.92 10.81
CA MET A 178 10.98 1.86 10.85
C MET A 178 9.84 2.11 11.84
N MET A 179 10.00 3.04 12.80
CA MET A 179 8.94 3.38 13.76
C MET A 179 7.71 4.01 13.10
N ALA A 180 7.90 4.82 12.05
CA ALA A 180 6.79 5.40 11.30
C ALA A 180 5.95 4.29 10.66
N GLY A 181 6.58 3.43 9.88
CA GLY A 181 5.93 2.29 9.24
C GLY A 181 5.25 1.33 10.22
N ALA A 182 5.86 1.09 11.39
CA ALA A 182 5.25 0.25 12.43
C ALA A 182 3.94 0.85 12.96
N ILE A 183 3.91 2.15 13.26
CA ILE A 183 2.70 2.86 13.73
C ILE A 183 1.65 2.94 12.63
N GLU A 184 2.07 3.21 11.38
CA GLU A 184 1.20 3.24 10.21
C GLU A 184 0.48 1.90 10.04
N MET A 185 1.22 0.78 10.11
CA MET A 185 0.69 -0.58 9.99
C MET A 185 -0.25 -0.97 11.13
N VAL A 186 0.12 -0.70 12.38
CA VAL A 186 -0.75 -0.99 13.53
C VAL A 186 -2.05 -0.20 13.42
N THR A 187 -1.96 1.10 13.11
CA THR A 187 -3.14 1.94 12.98
C THR A 187 -4.04 1.46 11.85
N ALA A 188 -3.46 1.18 10.67
CA ALA A 188 -4.21 0.68 9.54
C ALA A 188 -4.86 -0.67 9.83
N GLY A 189 -4.14 -1.58 10.49
CA GLY A 189 -4.66 -2.88 10.92
C GLY A 189 -5.87 -2.74 11.83
N ILE A 190 -5.80 -1.87 12.84
CA ILE A 190 -6.93 -1.58 13.75
C ILE A 190 -8.13 -1.03 12.98
N VAL A 191 -7.91 -0.02 12.13
CA VAL A 191 -8.98 0.63 11.36
C VAL A 191 -9.64 -0.34 10.38
N LEU A 192 -8.86 -1.18 9.71
CA LEU A 192 -9.37 -2.18 8.77
C LEU A 192 -10.15 -3.29 9.48
N LEU A 193 -9.68 -3.77 10.64
CA LEU A 193 -10.43 -4.74 11.44
C LEU A 193 -11.73 -4.14 11.99
N ALA A 194 -11.71 -2.89 12.45
CA ALA A 194 -12.92 -2.19 12.85
C ALA A 194 -13.89 -2.03 11.68
N ALA A 195 -13.40 -1.66 10.49
CA ALA A 195 -14.21 -1.57 9.28
C ALA A 195 -14.79 -2.94 8.88
N SER A 196 -14.00 -4.01 8.96
CA SER A 196 -14.43 -5.39 8.73
C SER A 196 -15.60 -5.78 9.64
N MET A 197 -15.50 -5.50 10.95
CA MET A 197 -16.57 -5.73 11.92
C MET A 197 -17.83 -4.92 11.60
N LEU A 198 -17.67 -3.63 11.26
CA LEU A 198 -18.79 -2.73 10.93
C LEU A 198 -19.48 -3.10 9.60
N SER A 199 -18.72 -3.62 8.63
CA SER A 199 -19.24 -4.14 7.37
C SER A 199 -19.90 -5.53 7.52
N GLY A 200 -19.78 -6.15 8.69
CA GLY A 200 -20.35 -7.46 8.96
C GLY A 200 -19.60 -8.62 8.28
N GLU A 201 -18.34 -8.41 7.90
CA GLU A 201 -17.48 -9.47 7.40
C GLU A 201 -17.34 -10.57 8.46
N LYS A 202 -17.54 -11.82 8.04
CA LYS A 202 -17.37 -12.98 8.90
C LYS A 202 -16.60 -14.04 8.14
N LEU A 203 -15.71 -14.71 8.84
CA LEU A 203 -15.06 -15.91 8.35
C LEU A 203 -16.10 -17.04 8.37
N THR A 204 -16.75 -17.31 7.24
CA THR A 204 -17.81 -18.32 7.13
C THR A 204 -17.24 -19.74 7.00
N ALA A 205 -16.03 -19.86 6.48
CA ALA A 205 -15.26 -21.09 6.40
C ALA A 205 -13.81 -20.81 6.78
N LEU A 206 -13.10 -21.81 7.31
CA LEU A 206 -11.66 -21.67 7.53
C LEU A 206 -10.96 -21.49 6.17
N PRO A 207 -10.06 -20.49 6.05
CA PRO A 207 -9.23 -20.32 4.88
C PRO A 207 -8.48 -21.60 4.58
N ASP A 208 -8.35 -21.88 3.30
CA ASP A 208 -7.51 -22.97 2.82
C ASP A 208 -6.02 -22.65 3.05
N THR A 209 -5.16 -23.65 2.81
CA THR A 209 -3.71 -23.50 2.97
C THR A 209 -3.16 -22.36 2.10
N SER A 210 -3.71 -22.15 0.90
CA SER A 210 -3.26 -21.07 0.01
C SER A 210 -3.57 -19.69 0.58
N GLY A 211 -4.77 -19.49 1.17
CA GLY A 211 -5.14 -18.26 1.85
C GLY A 211 -4.26 -17.93 3.05
N PHE A 212 -3.92 -18.93 3.89
CA PHE A 212 -2.98 -18.71 5.01
C PHE A 212 -1.56 -18.37 4.54
N LEU A 213 -1.06 -19.08 3.52
CA LEU A 213 0.25 -18.78 2.93
C LEU A 213 0.30 -17.40 2.28
N ALA A 214 -0.80 -16.98 1.63
CA ALA A 214 -0.93 -15.64 1.05
C ALA A 214 -0.81 -14.56 2.14
N VAL A 215 -1.58 -14.67 3.23
CA VAL A 215 -1.49 -13.73 4.35
C VAL A 215 -0.10 -13.72 4.97
N GLY A 216 0.51 -14.90 5.17
CA GLY A 216 1.89 -15.01 5.68
C GLY A 216 2.91 -14.32 4.78
N TYR A 217 2.82 -14.53 3.46
CA TYR A 217 3.68 -13.86 2.48
C TYR A 217 3.50 -12.34 2.53
N LEU A 218 2.25 -11.87 2.59
CA LEU A 218 1.91 -10.45 2.64
C LEU A 218 2.40 -9.78 3.94
N ILE A 219 2.38 -10.49 5.07
CA ILE A 219 2.93 -10.00 6.34
C ILE A 219 4.44 -9.85 6.25
N ILE A 220 5.15 -10.90 5.81
CA ILE A 220 6.61 -10.92 5.86
C ILE A 220 7.21 -10.09 4.73
N PHE A 221 6.90 -10.44 3.48
CA PHE A 221 7.51 -9.80 2.31
C PHE A 221 6.80 -8.48 2.01
N GLY A 222 5.48 -8.54 1.83
CA GLY A 222 4.68 -7.38 1.41
C GLY A 222 4.55 -6.28 2.46
N SER A 223 4.95 -6.51 3.71
CA SER A 223 4.80 -5.55 4.79
C SER A 223 6.10 -5.35 5.58
N VAL A 224 6.66 -6.38 6.23
CA VAL A 224 7.85 -6.19 7.08
C VAL A 224 9.13 -5.89 6.28
N ILE A 225 9.35 -6.58 5.15
CA ILE A 225 10.58 -6.42 4.36
C ILE A 225 10.50 -5.20 3.42
N ALA A 226 9.33 -4.94 2.85
CA ALA A 226 9.14 -3.91 1.84
C ALA A 226 8.61 -2.55 2.38
N ILE A 227 8.74 -2.32 3.70
CA ILE A 227 8.46 -1.04 4.37
C ILE A 227 9.55 0.00 4.10
#